data_AF-A0A8J7HB32-F1
#
_entry.id   AF-A0A8J7HB32-F1
#
_cell.length_a   1.000
_cell.length_b   1.000
_cell.length_c   1.000
_cell.angle_alpha   90.00
_cell.angle_beta   90.00
_cell.angle_gamma   90.00
#
_symmetry.space_group_name_H-M   'P 1'
#
loop_
_entity.id
_entity.type
_entity.pdbx_description
1 polymer ?
#
loop_
_entity_poly.entity_id
_entity_poly.type
_entity_poly.pdbx_seq_one_letter_code
_entity_poly.pdbx_strand_id
1 'polypeptide(L)'
;MASNIIAYVGMDSFDVMLYLSRLLSVLGKKVLLIDHSETLSLTYSIPQPEGVSCKSDIIHYRGIEFTTMVVADEVIKEYDDVLIAYGYTRQFQDIHYCNRIIYVTNLYRYNHERLLKLRHKDYIGKSVVRSLLVKDIISSFIDLEIISEKIDPLIHNNQIDYLFMDERDEISSLLCHHSYLPCLKKITGQMKKYLMNEVKNMHPQLEYKHIKCALHKARKGV
;
A
#
# COMPACT_ATOMS: atom_id res chain seq x y z
N MET A 1 -1.22 19.31 6.61
CA MET A 1 -1.51 17.91 6.99
C MET A 1 -1.19 17.05 5.79
N ALA A 2 -0.65 15.84 6.00
CA ALA A 2 -0.53 14.87 4.92
C ALA A 2 -1.86 14.75 4.20
N SER A 3 -1.82 14.89 2.88
CA SER A 3 -3.05 14.87 2.08
C SER A 3 -3.63 13.47 2.03
N ASN A 4 -2.76 12.46 2.14
CA ASN A 4 -3.12 11.05 2.08
C ASN A 4 -2.47 10.30 3.23
N ILE A 5 -3.30 9.68 4.09
CA ILE A 5 -2.85 8.76 5.14
C ILE A 5 -3.62 7.47 4.91
N ILE A 6 -2.96 6.49 4.30
CA ILE A 6 -3.59 5.30 3.72
C ILE A 6 -3.17 4.07 4.50
N ALA A 7 -4.15 3.35 5.03
CA ALA A 7 -3.96 2.06 5.66
C ALA A 7 -4.14 0.91 4.66
N TYR A 8 -3.20 -0.02 4.62
CA TYR A 8 -3.31 -1.30 3.93
C TYR A 8 -3.62 -2.39 4.95
N VAL A 9 -4.82 -2.96 4.86
CA VAL A 9 -5.35 -3.95 5.83
C VAL A 9 -5.65 -5.25 5.11
N GLY A 10 -5.10 -6.36 5.59
CA GLY A 10 -5.28 -7.71 5.03
C GLY A 10 -3.97 -8.34 4.58
N MET A 11 -3.96 -8.94 3.40
CA MET A 11 -2.79 -9.63 2.86
C MET A 11 -1.65 -8.65 2.56
N ASP A 12 -0.41 -9.14 2.66
CA ASP A 12 0.79 -8.36 2.36
C ASP A 12 0.75 -7.76 0.94
N SER A 13 1.09 -6.47 0.88
CA SER A 13 1.17 -5.69 -0.37
C SER A 13 2.38 -4.75 -0.36
N PHE A 14 3.47 -5.18 0.30
CA PHE A 14 4.71 -4.41 0.41
C PHE A 14 5.25 -3.98 -0.96
N ASP A 15 5.11 -4.84 -1.99
CA ASP A 15 5.50 -4.57 -3.36
C ASP A 15 4.79 -3.34 -3.93
N VAL A 16 3.46 -3.32 -3.81
CA VAL A 16 2.60 -2.20 -4.20
C VAL A 16 3.00 -0.94 -3.47
N MET A 17 3.17 -1.01 -2.14
CA MET A 17 3.52 0.14 -1.31
C MET A 17 4.89 0.71 -1.71
N LEU A 18 5.89 -0.13 -1.97
CA LEU A 18 7.22 0.28 -2.41
C LEU A 18 7.22 0.85 -3.84
N TYR A 19 6.41 0.29 -4.75
CA TYR A 19 6.28 0.85 -6.09
C TYR A 19 5.59 2.21 -6.07
N LEU A 20 4.55 2.35 -5.25
CA LEU A 20 3.78 3.58 -5.10
C LEU A 20 4.62 4.68 -4.45
N SER A 21 5.33 4.38 -3.36
CA SER A 21 6.20 5.35 -2.68
C SER A 21 7.31 5.86 -3.59
N ARG A 22 7.93 4.99 -4.40
CA ARG A 22 8.94 5.40 -5.39
C ARG A 22 8.34 6.31 -6.45
N LEU A 23 7.13 6.02 -6.93
CA LEU A 23 6.46 6.83 -7.93
C LEU A 23 6.09 8.22 -7.38
N LEU A 24 5.59 8.29 -6.14
CA LEU A 24 5.28 9.53 -5.42
C LEU A 24 6.55 10.36 -5.15
N SER A 25 7.63 9.74 -4.68
CA SER A 25 8.92 10.40 -4.45
C SER A 25 9.48 11.03 -5.73
N VAL A 26 9.36 10.34 -6.88
CA VAL A 26 9.74 10.89 -8.20
C VAL A 26 8.86 12.07 -8.63
N LEU A 27 7.63 12.16 -8.13
CA LEU A 27 6.74 13.33 -8.30
C LEU A 27 7.04 14.46 -7.31
N GLY A 28 8.09 14.32 -6.49
CA GLY A 28 8.53 15.30 -5.50
C GLY A 28 7.74 15.25 -4.20
N LYS A 29 7.04 14.15 -3.90
CA LYS A 29 6.30 13.98 -2.65
C LYS A 29 7.20 13.48 -1.53
N LYS A 30 7.05 14.03 -0.32
CA LYS A 30 7.66 13.48 0.89
C LYS A 30 6.79 12.34 1.39
N VAL A 31 7.30 11.11 1.33
CA VAL A 31 6.54 9.88 1.61
C VAL A 31 7.09 9.18 2.86
N LEU A 32 6.21 8.83 3.79
CA LEU A 32 6.50 7.97 4.93
C LEU A 32 5.83 6.60 4.75
N LEU A 33 6.61 5.55 4.95
CA LEU A 33 6.13 4.18 5.01
C LEU A 33 6.22 3.66 6.45
N ILE A 34 5.10 3.16 6.97
CA ILE A 34 4.99 2.64 8.32
C ILE A 34 4.62 1.16 8.25
N ASP A 35 5.36 0.31 8.93
CA ASP A 35 5.07 -1.12 8.99
C ASP A 35 4.66 -1.55 10.41
N HIS A 36 3.36 -1.71 10.59
CA HIS A 36 2.73 -2.25 11.80
C HIS A 36 2.16 -3.66 11.56
N SER A 37 2.50 -4.27 10.44
CA SER A 37 2.04 -5.61 10.09
C SER A 37 2.73 -6.65 10.96
N GLU A 38 2.05 -7.77 11.21
CA GLU A 38 2.62 -8.87 11.98
C GLU A 38 3.77 -9.58 11.25
N THR A 39 3.81 -9.48 9.92
CA THR A 39 4.81 -10.13 9.06
C THR A 39 6.08 -9.27 8.92
N LEU A 40 5.97 -7.97 9.19
CA LEU A 40 7.02 -6.98 8.93
C LEU A 40 7.54 -7.05 7.49
N SER A 41 6.66 -7.41 6.53
CA SER A 41 7.04 -7.70 5.14
C SER A 41 7.65 -6.48 4.44
N LEU A 42 7.19 -5.28 4.79
CA LEU A 42 7.73 -4.03 4.27
C LEU A 42 9.11 -3.72 4.88
N THR A 43 9.25 -3.92 6.19
CA THR A 43 10.48 -3.72 6.97
C THR A 43 11.60 -4.66 6.52
N TYR A 44 11.27 -5.90 6.16
CA TYR A 44 12.23 -6.87 5.62
C TYR A 44 12.53 -6.67 4.12
N SER A 45 11.79 -5.80 3.44
CA SER A 45 12.00 -5.45 2.03
C SER A 45 12.88 -4.19 1.84
N ILE A 46 13.40 -3.63 2.93
CA ILE A 46 14.32 -2.49 2.91
C ILE A 46 15.62 -2.83 3.65
N PRO A 47 16.77 -2.24 3.27
CA PRO A 47 18.02 -2.54 3.93
C PRO A 47 18.07 -1.88 5.30
N GLN A 48 18.58 -2.62 6.30
CA GLN A 48 18.82 -2.11 7.66
C GLN A 48 20.32 -2.17 7.96
N PRO A 49 21.07 -1.08 7.69
CA PRO A 49 22.47 -0.98 8.05
C PRO A 49 22.69 -1.20 9.54
N GLU A 50 23.86 -1.70 9.91
CA GLU A 50 24.24 -1.87 11.32
C GLU A 50 24.16 -0.52 12.05
N GLY A 51 23.54 -0.52 13.25
CA GLY A 51 23.32 0.69 14.04
C GLY A 51 22.11 1.53 13.64
N VAL A 52 21.37 1.15 12.59
CA VAL A 52 20.14 1.82 12.14
C VAL A 52 18.96 0.86 12.29
N SER A 53 17.89 1.28 12.97
CA SER A 53 16.73 0.43 13.25
C SER A 53 15.42 1.16 13.04
N CYS A 54 14.53 0.59 12.23
CA CYS A 54 13.17 1.12 12.05
C CYS A 54 12.35 1.10 13.36
N LYS A 55 12.79 0.35 14.37
CA LYS A 55 12.12 0.24 15.68
C LYS A 55 12.37 1.43 16.58
N SER A 56 13.46 2.17 16.34
CA SER A 56 13.86 3.34 17.14
C SER A 56 13.90 4.62 16.34
N ASP A 57 13.98 4.53 15.01
CA ASP A 57 14.25 5.66 14.14
C ASP A 57 13.38 5.66 12.89
N ILE A 58 13.27 6.84 12.28
CA ILE A 58 12.80 7.00 10.90
C ILE A 58 14.02 6.92 10.00
N ILE A 59 14.06 5.88 9.16
CA ILE A 59 15.22 5.60 8.31
C ILE A 59 14.94 6.09 6.89
N HIS A 60 15.96 6.67 6.25
CA HIS A 60 15.84 7.18 4.88
C HIS A 60 16.53 6.24 3.89
N TYR A 61 15.78 5.75 2.91
CA TYR A 61 16.30 4.91 1.84
C TYR A 61 15.72 5.32 0.49
N ARG A 62 16.59 5.67 -0.46
CA ARG A 62 16.23 6.02 -1.85
C ARG A 62 15.13 7.09 -1.97
N GLY A 63 15.17 8.13 -1.13
CA GLY A 63 14.20 9.24 -1.20
C GLY A 63 12.86 8.92 -0.56
N ILE A 64 12.78 7.86 0.24
CA ILE A 64 11.59 7.43 0.97
C ILE A 64 12.01 7.20 2.43
N GLU A 65 11.13 7.57 3.36
CA GLU A 65 11.35 7.38 4.79
C GLU A 65 10.51 6.22 5.31
N PHE A 66 11.05 5.47 6.27
CA PHE A 66 10.47 4.23 6.77
C PHE A 66 10.57 4.15 8.29
N THR A 67 9.56 3.57 8.94
CA THR A 67 9.61 3.26 10.38
C THR A 67 8.65 2.12 10.75
N THR A 68 8.86 1.50 11.91
CA THR A 68 7.87 0.62 12.55
C THR A 68 7.27 1.26 13.80
N MET A 69 7.68 2.48 14.14
CA MET A 69 7.20 3.19 15.31
C MET A 69 5.79 3.72 15.08
N VAL A 70 5.07 3.95 16.18
CA VAL A 70 3.93 4.86 16.15
C VAL A 70 4.49 6.28 16.14
N VAL A 71 4.12 7.03 15.11
CA VAL A 71 4.54 8.43 14.96
C VAL A 71 3.44 9.36 15.48
N ALA A 72 3.86 10.47 16.08
CA ALA A 72 2.93 11.50 16.53
C ALA A 72 2.31 12.25 15.34
N ASP A 73 1.14 12.86 15.53
CA ASP A 73 0.42 13.62 14.50
C ASP A 73 1.27 14.78 13.94
N GLU A 74 2.10 15.40 14.77
CA GLU A 74 3.04 16.45 14.35
C GLU A 74 4.02 15.96 13.30
N VAL A 75 4.54 14.74 13.47
CA VAL A 75 5.47 14.11 12.52
C VAL A 75 4.73 13.73 11.24
N ILE A 76 3.54 13.13 11.35
CA ILE A 76 2.69 12.79 10.19
C ILE A 76 2.43 14.02 9.32
N LYS A 77 2.20 15.19 9.93
CA LYS A 77 1.92 16.45 9.22
C LYS A 77 3.07 16.96 8.36
N GLU A 78 4.29 16.48 8.56
CA GLU A 78 5.45 16.87 7.75
C GLU A 78 5.50 16.18 6.38
N TYR A 79 4.71 15.12 6.18
CA TYR A 79 4.70 14.34 4.94
C TYR A 79 3.56 14.75 4.02
N ASP A 80 3.73 14.53 2.72
CA ASP A 80 2.65 14.66 1.75
C ASP A 80 1.74 13.43 1.79
N ASP A 81 2.36 12.25 1.86
CA ASP A 81 1.72 10.95 1.76
C ASP A 81 2.30 9.99 2.83
N VAL A 82 1.42 9.31 3.57
CA VAL A 82 1.79 8.28 4.55
C VAL A 82 1.08 6.98 4.20
N LEU A 83 1.82 5.88 4.03
CA LEU A 83 1.25 4.56 3.78
C LEU A 83 1.60 3.63 4.95
N ILE A 84 0.58 3.01 5.54
CA ILE A 84 0.70 2.19 6.74
C ILE A 84 0.31 0.75 6.41
N ALA A 85 1.21 -0.21 6.61
CA ALA A 85 0.93 -1.63 6.49
C ALA A 85 0.44 -2.16 7.84
N TYR A 86 -0.80 -2.66 7.90
CA TYR A 86 -1.33 -3.30 9.10
C TYR A 86 -1.37 -4.82 9.01
N GLY A 87 -1.32 -5.40 7.80
CA GLY A 87 -1.51 -6.84 7.65
C GLY A 87 -2.86 -7.28 8.24
N TYR A 88 -2.87 -8.39 8.99
CA TYR A 88 -4.03 -8.85 9.76
C TYR A 88 -3.85 -8.61 11.27
N THR A 89 -3.06 -7.61 11.67
CA THR A 89 -2.90 -7.24 13.07
C THR A 89 -4.25 -6.90 13.71
N ARG A 90 -4.35 -7.12 15.02
CA ARG A 90 -5.52 -6.72 15.81
C ARG A 90 -5.36 -5.37 16.51
N GLN A 91 -4.16 -4.80 16.43
CA GLN A 91 -3.81 -3.54 17.10
C GLN A 91 -3.65 -2.45 16.04
N PHE A 92 -4.52 -1.44 16.09
CA PHE A 92 -4.57 -0.35 15.13
C PHE A 92 -4.24 0.96 15.85
N GLN A 93 -2.95 1.18 16.12
CA GLN A 93 -2.49 2.20 17.08
C GLN A 93 -2.67 3.64 16.57
N ASP A 94 -2.68 3.84 15.25
CA ASP A 94 -2.68 5.14 14.56
C ASP A 94 -3.71 5.22 13.42
N ILE A 95 -4.65 4.27 13.36
CA ILE A 95 -5.62 4.17 12.26
C ILE A 95 -6.62 5.33 12.22
N HIS A 96 -6.83 6.02 13.35
CA HIS A 96 -7.73 7.17 13.42
C HIS A 96 -7.21 8.38 12.64
N TYR A 97 -5.91 8.41 12.30
CA TYR A 97 -5.36 9.42 11.39
C TYR A 97 -5.61 9.09 9.92
N CYS A 98 -5.95 7.84 9.59
CA CYS A 98 -6.13 7.41 8.21
C CYS A 98 -7.40 8.03 7.59
N ASN A 99 -7.23 8.61 6.41
CA ASN A 99 -8.34 9.11 5.61
C ASN A 99 -8.79 8.14 4.52
N ARG A 100 -8.01 7.08 4.27
CA ARG A 100 -8.36 5.97 3.37
C ARG A 100 -7.89 4.63 3.92
N ILE A 101 -8.69 3.59 3.69
CA ILE A 101 -8.33 2.20 3.92
C ILE A 101 -8.42 1.44 2.59
N ILE A 102 -7.38 0.69 2.30
CA ILE A 102 -7.33 -0.29 1.22
C ILE A 102 -7.31 -1.68 1.86
N TYR A 103 -8.41 -2.39 1.73
CA TYR A 103 -8.48 -3.80 2.06
C TYR A 103 -7.75 -4.59 0.99
N VAL A 104 -6.85 -5.49 1.38
CA VAL A 104 -6.09 -6.31 0.44
C VAL A 104 -6.41 -7.77 0.69
N THR A 105 -6.81 -8.47 -0.37
CA THR A 105 -7.14 -9.89 -0.29
C THR A 105 -6.89 -10.59 -1.62
N ASN A 106 -7.17 -11.89 -1.67
CA ASN A 106 -7.25 -12.67 -2.91
C ASN A 106 -8.51 -13.55 -2.84
N LEU A 107 -8.65 -14.53 -3.72
CA LEU A 107 -9.86 -15.37 -3.77
C LEU A 107 -9.92 -16.45 -2.67
N TYR A 108 -8.89 -16.59 -1.83
CA TYR A 108 -8.92 -17.56 -0.74
C TYR A 108 -9.83 -17.10 0.40
N ARG A 109 -10.83 -17.94 0.70
CA ARG A 109 -11.81 -17.68 1.76
C ARG A 109 -11.19 -17.37 3.12
N TYR A 110 -10.08 -18.00 3.49
CA TYR A 110 -9.45 -17.74 4.79
C TYR A 110 -8.96 -16.29 4.94
N ASN A 111 -8.58 -15.63 3.85
CA ASN A 111 -8.18 -14.22 3.88
C ASN A 111 -9.40 -13.32 4.12
N HIS A 112 -10.55 -13.64 3.53
CA HIS A 112 -11.81 -12.95 3.80
C HIS A 112 -12.23 -13.11 5.26
N GLU A 113 -12.21 -14.35 5.78
CA GLU A 113 -12.59 -14.66 7.16
C GLU A 113 -11.65 -13.99 8.18
N ARG A 114 -10.36 -13.81 7.85
CA ARG A 114 -9.43 -13.05 8.69
C ARG A 114 -9.78 -11.56 8.69
N LEU A 115 -10.06 -10.95 7.53
CA LEU A 115 -10.48 -9.55 7.42
C LEU A 115 -11.75 -9.26 8.23
N LEU A 116 -12.74 -10.16 8.20
CA LEU A 116 -14.00 -10.02 8.94
C LEU A 116 -13.82 -9.99 10.46
N LYS A 117 -12.75 -10.61 10.97
CA LYS A 117 -12.45 -10.69 12.42
C LYS A 117 -11.67 -9.49 12.92
N LEU A 118 -11.23 -8.60 12.03
CA LEU A 118 -10.50 -7.40 12.41
C LEU A 118 -11.46 -6.36 12.98
N ARG A 119 -11.00 -5.65 14.01
CA ARG A 119 -11.77 -4.62 14.72
C ARG A 119 -11.42 -3.19 14.30
N HIS A 120 -10.67 -3.01 13.20
CA HIS A 120 -10.29 -1.70 12.69
C HIS A 120 -11.50 -0.78 12.46
N LYS A 121 -12.66 -1.35 12.09
CA LYS A 121 -13.91 -0.62 11.88
C LYS A 121 -14.39 0.14 13.13
N ASP A 122 -14.03 -0.35 14.31
CA ASP A 122 -14.41 0.28 15.59
C ASP A 122 -13.65 1.61 15.82
N TYR A 123 -12.55 1.83 15.10
CA TYR A 123 -11.63 2.95 15.31
C TYR A 123 -11.68 4.01 14.20
N ILE A 124 -12.51 3.81 13.17
CA ILE A 124 -12.54 4.65 11.98
C ILE A 124 -13.91 5.29 11.75
N GLY A 125 -13.89 6.54 11.29
CA GLY A 125 -15.11 7.29 10.97
C GLY A 125 -15.80 6.80 9.68
N LYS A 126 -17.06 7.22 9.49
CA LYS A 126 -17.80 7.00 8.24
C LYS A 126 -17.20 7.76 7.06
N SER A 127 -16.52 8.88 7.31
CA SER A 127 -15.88 9.72 6.28
C SER A 127 -14.62 9.11 5.66
N VAL A 128 -14.05 8.05 6.26
CA VAL A 128 -12.86 7.37 5.74
C VAL A 128 -13.20 6.67 4.43
N VAL A 129 -12.43 6.93 3.38
CA VAL A 129 -12.63 6.28 2.08
C VAL A 129 -12.23 4.80 2.19
N ARG A 130 -13.05 3.90 1.66
CA ARG A 130 -12.81 2.45 1.70
C ARG A 130 -12.68 1.92 0.28
N SER A 131 -11.66 1.13 0.03
CA SER A 131 -11.45 0.45 -1.26
C SER A 131 -10.96 -0.97 -1.05
N LEU A 132 -11.15 -1.81 -2.04
CA LEU A 132 -10.71 -3.20 -2.05
C LEU A 132 -9.72 -3.42 -3.19
N LEU A 133 -8.56 -3.98 -2.87
CA LEU A 133 -7.61 -4.53 -3.84
C LEU A 133 -7.65 -6.06 -3.74
N VAL A 134 -8.12 -6.71 -4.80
CA VAL A 134 -8.10 -8.17 -4.92
C VAL A 134 -6.93 -8.60 -5.80
N LYS A 135 -5.89 -9.18 -5.20
CA LYS A 135 -4.71 -9.73 -5.90
C LYS A 135 -4.97 -11.17 -6.35
N ASP A 136 -4.14 -11.62 -7.29
CA ASP A 136 -4.05 -13.01 -7.73
C ASP A 136 -5.37 -13.60 -8.22
N ILE A 137 -6.17 -12.77 -8.91
CA ILE A 137 -7.40 -13.24 -9.54
C ILE A 137 -7.04 -14.20 -10.67
N ILE A 138 -7.72 -15.35 -10.67
CA ILE A 138 -7.83 -16.23 -11.82
C ILE A 138 -9.18 -16.00 -12.49
N SER A 139 -9.27 -16.22 -13.81
CA SER A 139 -10.53 -16.21 -14.54
C SER A 139 -11.51 -17.17 -13.85
N SER A 140 -12.46 -16.62 -13.10
CA SER A 140 -13.38 -17.37 -12.25
C SER A 140 -14.74 -16.68 -12.25
N PHE A 141 -15.77 -17.44 -11.88
CA PHE A 141 -17.13 -16.94 -11.71
C PHE A 141 -17.35 -16.28 -10.34
N ILE A 142 -16.28 -15.96 -9.62
CA ILE A 142 -16.39 -15.36 -8.29
C ILE A 142 -16.66 -13.87 -8.44
N ASP A 143 -17.80 -13.44 -7.90
CA ASP A 143 -18.21 -12.05 -7.89
C ASP A 143 -17.47 -11.27 -6.80
N LEU A 144 -16.70 -10.26 -7.21
CA LEU A 144 -15.92 -9.41 -6.32
C LEU A 144 -16.80 -8.46 -5.51
N GLU A 145 -18.00 -8.12 -6.02
CA GLU A 145 -18.95 -7.29 -5.30
C GLU A 145 -19.41 -8.02 -4.03
N ILE A 146 -19.71 -9.31 -4.14
CA ILE A 146 -20.06 -10.17 -2.98
C ILE A 146 -18.91 -10.25 -1.96
N ILE A 147 -17.66 -10.30 -2.42
CA ILE A 147 -16.50 -10.29 -1.52
C ILE A 147 -16.42 -8.94 -0.80
N SER A 148 -16.58 -7.83 -1.54
CA SER A 148 -16.51 -6.48 -0.99
C SER A 148 -17.59 -6.21 0.05
N GLU A 149 -18.85 -6.59 -0.23
CA GLU A 149 -19.98 -6.41 0.69
C GLU A 149 -19.76 -7.13 2.02
N LYS A 150 -19.16 -8.33 1.98
CA LYS A 150 -18.78 -9.07 3.18
C LYS A 150 -17.69 -8.33 3.94
N ILE A 151 -16.61 -7.97 3.27
CA ILE A 151 -15.44 -7.33 3.92
C ILE A 151 -15.85 -6.00 4.53
N ASP A 152 -16.50 -5.11 3.78
CA ASP A 152 -17.02 -3.84 4.26
C ASP A 152 -18.11 -3.32 3.31
N PRO A 153 -19.39 -3.27 3.74
CA PRO A 153 -20.51 -2.86 2.89
C PRO A 153 -20.48 -1.38 2.48
N LEU A 154 -19.54 -0.59 3.01
CA LEU A 154 -19.31 0.79 2.60
C LEU A 154 -18.36 0.93 1.40
N ILE A 155 -17.84 -0.18 0.86
CA ILE A 155 -17.04 -0.17 -0.37
C ILE A 155 -17.99 -0.11 -1.57
N HIS A 156 -17.80 0.87 -2.44
CA HIS A 156 -18.54 0.98 -3.70
C HIS A 156 -17.84 0.23 -4.84
N ASN A 157 -18.58 -0.21 -5.86
CA ASN A 157 -18.03 -1.03 -6.96
C ASN A 157 -16.88 -0.33 -7.72
N ASN A 158 -16.91 1.00 -7.82
CA ASN A 158 -15.84 1.79 -8.44
C ASN A 158 -14.59 1.95 -7.55
N GLN A 159 -14.60 1.41 -6.34
CA GLN A 159 -13.49 1.36 -5.38
C GLN A 159 -12.92 -0.06 -5.25
N ILE A 160 -13.32 -0.97 -6.13
CA ILE A 160 -12.80 -2.33 -6.22
C ILE A 160 -11.81 -2.39 -7.38
N ASP A 161 -10.53 -2.53 -7.03
CA ASP A 161 -9.45 -2.81 -7.97
C ASP A 161 -9.06 -4.29 -7.87
N TYR A 162 -8.56 -4.82 -8.99
CA TYR A 162 -8.05 -6.17 -9.01
C TYR A 162 -6.82 -6.33 -9.89
N LEU A 163 -5.98 -7.31 -9.52
CA LEU A 163 -4.80 -7.75 -10.24
C LEU A 163 -4.94 -9.23 -10.58
N PHE A 164 -4.80 -9.59 -11.86
CA PHE A 164 -4.75 -10.99 -12.26
C PHE A 164 -3.44 -11.61 -11.80
N MET A 165 -3.47 -12.90 -11.49
CA MET A 165 -2.28 -13.66 -11.20
C MET A 165 -1.35 -13.66 -12.42
N ASP A 166 -0.13 -13.18 -12.25
CA ASP A 166 0.89 -13.13 -13.29
C ASP A 166 2.27 -13.34 -12.67
N GLU A 167 2.98 -14.36 -13.13
CA GLU A 167 4.30 -14.74 -12.62
C GLU A 167 5.32 -13.59 -12.67
N ARG A 168 5.16 -12.63 -13.59
CA ARG A 168 6.08 -11.50 -13.70
C ARG A 168 5.98 -10.57 -12.50
N ASP A 169 4.77 -10.35 -11.99
CA ASP A 169 4.55 -9.52 -10.80
C ASP A 169 5.04 -10.26 -9.55
N GLU A 170 4.79 -11.57 -9.45
CA GLU A 170 5.28 -12.41 -8.36
C GLU A 170 6.82 -12.44 -8.30
N ILE A 171 7.49 -12.74 -9.43
CA ILE A 171 8.96 -12.69 -9.54
C ILE A 171 9.49 -11.30 -9.18
N SER A 172 8.82 -10.24 -9.63
CA SER A 172 9.23 -8.87 -9.32
C SER A 172 9.08 -8.53 -7.84
N SER A 173 8.05 -9.04 -7.17
CA SER A 173 7.80 -8.90 -5.74
C SER A 173 8.87 -9.63 -4.92
N LEU A 174 9.17 -10.90 -5.26
CA LEU A 174 10.23 -11.69 -4.62
C LEU A 174 11.61 -11.02 -4.77
N LEU A 175 11.94 -10.57 -5.98
CA LEU A 175 13.18 -9.84 -6.21
C LEU A 175 13.22 -8.54 -5.40
N CYS A 176 12.11 -7.80 -5.31
CA CYS A 176 12.03 -6.59 -4.49
C CYS A 176 12.35 -6.90 -3.03
N HIS A 177 11.76 -7.95 -2.48
CA HIS A 177 11.95 -8.36 -1.08
C HIS A 177 13.40 -8.75 -0.78
N HIS A 178 14.08 -9.46 -1.68
CA HIS A 178 15.44 -9.97 -1.41
C HIS A 178 16.56 -9.00 -1.82
N SER A 179 16.35 -8.20 -2.86
CA SER A 179 17.37 -7.26 -3.36
C SER A 179 17.24 -5.86 -2.78
N TYR A 180 16.17 -5.60 -2.02
CA TYR A 180 15.80 -4.27 -1.50
C TYR A 180 15.57 -3.22 -2.61
N LEU A 181 15.30 -3.68 -3.84
CA LEU A 181 15.20 -2.83 -5.03
C LEU A 181 13.84 -2.99 -5.72
N PRO A 182 12.90 -2.04 -5.53
CA PRO A 182 11.63 -2.05 -6.26
C PRO A 182 11.85 -1.80 -7.77
N CYS A 183 11.68 -2.85 -8.58
CA CYS A 183 11.90 -2.81 -10.02
C CYS A 183 10.58 -2.68 -10.82
N LEU A 184 10.13 -1.44 -11.05
CA LEU A 184 8.93 -1.16 -11.85
C LEU A 184 9.09 -1.50 -13.36
N LYS A 185 10.27 -1.93 -13.81
CA LYS A 185 10.50 -2.30 -15.20
C LYS A 185 9.82 -3.61 -15.57
N LYS A 186 9.83 -4.59 -14.67
CA LYS A 186 9.45 -5.99 -14.91
C LYS A 186 7.99 -6.30 -14.58
N ILE A 187 7.32 -5.42 -13.83
CA ILE A 187 5.90 -5.57 -13.49
C ILE A 187 4.97 -5.46 -14.72
N THR A 188 3.78 -6.03 -14.62
CA THR A 188 2.76 -6.10 -15.67
C THR A 188 2.20 -4.73 -16.04
N GLY A 189 1.46 -4.68 -17.16
CA GLY A 189 0.69 -3.50 -17.54
C GLY A 189 -0.44 -3.19 -16.56
N GLN A 190 -1.05 -4.22 -15.96
CA GLN A 190 -2.13 -4.08 -14.99
C GLN A 190 -1.62 -3.45 -13.69
N MET A 191 -0.51 -3.95 -13.14
CA MET A 191 0.14 -3.35 -11.98
C MET A 191 0.50 -1.88 -12.22
N LYS A 192 1.08 -1.56 -13.39
CA LYS A 192 1.40 -0.17 -13.77
C LYS A 192 0.15 0.72 -13.83
N LYS A 193 -0.94 0.22 -14.41
CA LYS A 193 -2.20 0.94 -14.50
C LYS A 193 -2.78 1.19 -13.10
N TYR A 194 -2.78 0.17 -12.24
CA TYR A 194 -3.20 0.29 -10.85
C TYR A 194 -2.41 1.37 -10.11
N LEU A 195 -1.07 1.32 -10.16
CA LEU A 195 -0.22 2.34 -9.52
C LEU A 195 -0.49 3.76 -10.03
N MET A 196 -0.71 3.93 -11.35
CA MET A 196 -1.02 5.23 -11.92
C MET A 196 -2.39 5.75 -11.48
N ASN A 197 -3.38 4.88 -11.37
CA ASN A 197 -4.71 5.22 -10.86
C ASN A 197 -4.65 5.58 -9.38
N GLU A 198 -3.89 4.85 -8.57
CA GLU A 198 -3.70 5.15 -7.16
C GLU A 198 -3.07 6.53 -6.94
N VAL A 199 -2.01 6.87 -7.69
CA VAL A 199 -1.45 8.23 -7.64
C VAL A 199 -2.47 9.28 -8.07
N LYS A 200 -3.30 9.00 -9.10
CA LYS A 200 -4.34 9.93 -9.55
C LYS A 200 -5.42 10.12 -8.49
N ASN A 201 -5.76 9.08 -7.74
CA ASN A 201 -6.72 9.15 -6.63
C ASN A 201 -6.15 9.98 -5.47
N MET A 202 -4.86 9.78 -5.14
CA MET A 202 -4.16 10.50 -4.08
C MET A 202 -3.91 11.98 -4.42
N HIS A 203 -3.67 12.28 -5.70
CA HIS A 203 -3.36 13.62 -6.19
C HIS A 203 -4.18 13.95 -7.44
N PRO A 204 -5.50 14.24 -7.31
CA PRO A 204 -6.41 14.49 -8.44
C PRO A 204 -6.00 15.65 -9.35
N GLN A 205 -5.25 16.61 -8.83
CA GLN A 205 -4.69 17.75 -9.56
C GLN A 205 -3.59 17.36 -10.56
N LEU A 206 -2.95 16.19 -10.40
CA LEU A 206 -1.89 15.75 -11.30
C LEU A 206 -2.48 15.23 -12.62
N GLU A 207 -1.93 15.71 -13.74
CA GLU A 207 -2.27 15.16 -15.05
C GLU A 207 -1.69 13.76 -15.24
N TYR A 208 -2.45 12.87 -15.88
CA TYR A 208 -2.00 11.51 -16.21
C TYR A 208 -0.67 11.47 -16.98
N LYS A 209 -0.39 12.49 -17.80
CA LYS A 209 0.89 12.63 -18.51
C LYS A 209 2.07 12.71 -17.53
N HIS A 210 1.96 13.52 -16.48
CA HIS A 210 3.00 13.65 -15.46
C HIS A 210 3.20 12.36 -14.67
N ILE A 211 2.09 11.69 -14.29
CA ILE A 211 2.14 10.39 -13.60
C ILE A 211 2.83 9.34 -14.47
N LYS A 212 2.49 9.28 -15.76
CA LYS A 212 3.12 8.35 -16.72
C LYS A 212 4.62 8.62 -16.89
N CYS A 213 5.01 9.90 -16.98
CA CYS A 213 6.42 10.29 -17.02
C CYS A 213 7.16 9.90 -15.75
N ALA A 214 6.56 10.12 -14.58
CA ALA A 214 7.12 9.72 -13.30
C ALA A 214 7.26 8.20 -13.20
N LEU A 215 6.27 7.42 -13.66
CA LEU A 215 6.37 5.96 -13.74
C LEU A 215 7.56 5.54 -14.59
N HIS A 216 7.77 6.19 -15.75
CA HIS A 216 8.93 5.92 -16.60
C HIS A 216 10.26 6.25 -15.91
N LYS A 217 10.34 7.35 -15.15
CA LYS A 217 11.52 7.74 -14.37
C LYS A 217 11.77 6.77 -13.21
N ALA A 218 10.74 6.40 -12.46
CA ALA A 218 10.81 5.44 -11.34
C ALA A 218 11.35 4.07 -11.76
N ARG A 219 11.20 3.67 -13.03
CA ARG A 219 11.80 2.44 -13.57
C ARG A 219 13.32 2.45 -13.64
N LYS A 220 13.95 3.63 -13.66
CA LYS A 220 15.41 3.76 -13.66
C LYS A 220 15.84 3.64 -12.21
N GLY A 221 16.57 2.57 -11.87
CA GLY A 221 16.93 2.20 -10.48
C GLY A 221 17.94 3.13 -9.79
N VAL A 222 18.03 4.38 -10.22
CA VAL A 222 18.87 5.43 -9.62
C VAL A 222 18.20 5.94 -8.35
#